data_AF-A0A5N6JR49-F1
#
_entry.id   AF-A0A5N6JR49-F1
#
_cell.length_a   1.000
_cell.length_b   1.000
_cell.length_c   1.000
_cell.angle_alpha   90.00
_cell.angle_beta   90.00
_cell.angle_gamma   90.00
#
_symmetry.space_group_name_H-M   'P 1'
#
loop_
_entity.id
_entity.type
_entity.pdbx_description
1 polymer ?
#
loop_
_entity_poly.entity_id
_entity_poly.type
_entity_poly.pdbx_seq_one_letter_code
_entity_poly.pdbx_strand_id
1 'polypeptide(L)'
;MHLRSIIDILAPTPLTQNSIDHHLSPYPTIISPPNPSLFPATMDDSYQVPTSVPATNPTQAPNPYGASGVLGDGPAIKYLCGDCNASVMLKRGDPIRCKECGHRVLYKERTSRMVQFEAR
;
A
#
# COMPACT_ATOMS: atom_id res chain seq x y z
N MET A 1 54.68 35.98 -12.69
CA MET A 1 55.24 34.61 -12.74
C MET A 1 54.06 33.66 -12.57
N HIS A 2 53.48 33.16 -13.66
CA HIS A 2 53.86 31.87 -14.27
C HIS A 2 53.63 30.73 -13.26
N LEU A 3 52.75 29.74 -13.44
CA LEU A 3 52.10 29.22 -14.64
C LEU A 3 50.79 28.48 -14.28
N ARG A 4 49.94 28.42 -15.30
CA ARG A 4 48.83 27.48 -15.46
C ARG A 4 49.29 26.02 -15.43
N SER A 5 48.42 25.14 -14.95
CA SER A 5 48.20 23.77 -15.46
C SER A 5 46.78 23.42 -14.97
N ILE A 6 45.70 23.37 -15.76
CA ILE A 6 45.47 22.75 -17.08
C ILE A 6 46.17 21.40 -17.18
N ILE A 7 45.43 20.34 -16.87
CA ILE A 7 45.17 19.20 -17.78
C ILE A 7 43.82 18.60 -17.37
N ASP A 8 42.83 18.79 -18.25
CA ASP A 8 41.67 17.92 -18.43
C ASP A 8 42.12 16.57 -18.99
N ILE A 9 41.72 15.47 -18.36
CA ILE A 9 41.53 14.16 -19.00
C ILE A 9 40.23 13.64 -18.36
N LEU A 10 39.04 13.94 -18.89
CA LEU A 10 38.46 13.26 -20.05
C LEU A 10 38.87 11.78 -20.13
N ALA A 11 38.23 10.92 -19.33
CA ALA A 11 37.55 9.78 -19.94
C ALA A 11 36.53 9.16 -18.96
N PRO A 12 35.27 9.00 -19.39
CA PRO A 12 34.27 8.19 -18.71
C PRO A 12 34.66 6.72 -18.82
N THR A 13 34.40 5.92 -17.78
CA THR A 13 34.32 4.47 -17.92
C THR A 13 32.88 4.10 -18.27
N PRO A 14 32.54 3.84 -19.54
CA PRO A 14 31.43 2.95 -19.87
C PRO A 14 31.91 1.50 -19.74
N LEU A 15 30.98 0.55 -19.90
CA LEU A 15 31.12 -0.90 -19.75
C LEU A 15 30.84 -1.34 -18.29
N THR A 16 29.76 -2.05 -17.97
CA THR A 16 29.16 -3.14 -18.74
C THR A 16 27.63 -3.13 -18.62
N GLN A 17 27.00 -3.04 -19.77
CA GLN A 17 25.61 -3.36 -20.00
C GLN A 17 25.39 -4.85 -19.71
N ASN A 18 24.68 -5.20 -18.63
CA ASN A 18 24.12 -6.55 -18.48
C ASN A 18 22.83 -6.62 -19.33
N SER A 19 23.03 -6.62 -20.65
CA SER A 19 22.06 -7.11 -21.61
C SER A 19 22.18 -8.63 -21.64
N ILE A 20 21.24 -9.30 -20.99
CA ILE A 20 20.99 -10.71 -21.21
C ILE A 20 19.62 -10.83 -21.87
N ASP A 21 19.61 -10.59 -23.18
CA ASP A 21 18.57 -11.06 -24.10
C ASP A 21 18.63 -12.60 -24.12
N HIS A 22 17.95 -13.24 -23.17
CA HIS A 22 17.61 -14.64 -23.32
C HIS A 22 16.36 -14.75 -24.19
N HIS A 23 16.63 -14.88 -25.48
CA HIS A 23 16.05 -15.90 -26.35
C HIS A 23 14.53 -16.08 -26.23
N LEU A 24 13.84 -15.45 -27.18
CA LEU A 24 12.69 -16.06 -27.84
C LEU A 24 13.00 -17.54 -28.10
N SER A 25 12.22 -18.43 -27.50
CA SER A 25 11.97 -19.74 -28.05
C SER A 25 10.46 -19.91 -28.24
N PRO A 26 10.03 -20.33 -29.44
CA PRO A 26 8.63 -20.50 -29.79
C PRO A 26 8.11 -21.80 -29.18
N TYR A 27 7.17 -21.72 -28.24
CA TYR A 27 6.43 -22.93 -27.87
C TYR A 27 5.25 -23.11 -28.83
N PRO A 28 5.13 -24.29 -29.47
CA PRO A 28 4.06 -24.59 -30.38
C PRO A 28 2.71 -24.68 -29.66
N THR A 29 1.70 -24.29 -30.41
CA THR A 29 0.28 -24.31 -30.10
C THR A 29 -0.25 -25.75 -29.96
N ILE A 30 -1.29 -25.89 -29.11
CA ILE A 30 -2.32 -26.95 -29.06
C ILE A 30 -1.97 -28.24 -28.29
N ILE A 31 -2.69 -28.51 -27.19
CA ILE A 31 -3.55 -29.69 -26.96
C ILE A 31 -4.57 -29.35 -25.86
N SER A 32 -5.81 -29.76 -26.11
CA SER A 32 -7.11 -29.65 -25.44
C SER A 32 -7.20 -29.59 -23.91
N PRO A 33 -8.31 -29.05 -23.34
CA PRO A 33 -8.57 -29.05 -21.90
C PRO A 33 -8.80 -30.49 -21.37
N PRO A 34 -8.28 -30.84 -20.18
CA PRO A 34 -8.68 -32.07 -19.52
C PRO A 34 -10.14 -31.96 -19.06
N ASN A 35 -10.92 -32.96 -19.46
CA ASN A 35 -12.29 -33.25 -19.06
C ASN A 35 -12.53 -33.03 -17.53
N PRO A 36 -13.49 -32.20 -17.10
CA PRO A 36 -13.69 -31.88 -15.68
C PRO A 36 -14.46 -32.96 -14.88
N SER A 37 -14.64 -34.18 -15.39
CA SER A 37 -15.61 -35.13 -14.82
C SER A 37 -15.10 -36.05 -13.70
N LEU A 38 -14.05 -35.70 -12.95
CA LEU A 38 -13.50 -36.58 -11.89
C LEU A 38 -13.20 -35.92 -10.53
N PHE A 39 -13.84 -34.79 -10.22
CA PHE A 39 -13.88 -34.32 -8.84
C PHE A 39 -15.22 -34.72 -8.18
N PRO A 40 -15.22 -35.49 -7.09
CA PRO A 40 -16.44 -35.73 -6.34
C PRO A 40 -16.93 -34.40 -5.77
N ALA A 41 -18.14 -34.01 -6.17
CA ALA A 41 -18.85 -32.84 -5.68
C ALA A 41 -19.28 -33.05 -4.22
N THR A 42 -18.38 -32.82 -3.28
CA THR A 42 -18.72 -32.61 -1.87
C THR A 42 -17.81 -31.56 -1.27
N MET A 43 -17.98 -30.31 -1.69
CA MET A 43 -17.75 -29.20 -0.78
C MET A 43 -19.04 -28.39 -0.72
N ASP A 44 -19.61 -28.41 0.47
CA ASP A 44 -20.90 -27.88 0.87
C ASP A 44 -21.00 -26.38 0.51
N ASP A 45 -21.99 -26.06 -0.33
CA ASP A 45 -22.39 -24.71 -0.73
C ASP A 45 -23.14 -24.02 0.43
N SER A 46 -22.48 -23.85 1.58
CA SER A 46 -23.02 -23.06 2.68
C SER A 46 -21.92 -22.38 3.48
N TYR A 47 -21.18 -21.49 2.81
CA TYR A 47 -20.52 -20.41 3.54
C TYR A 47 -21.56 -19.36 3.92
N GLN A 48 -22.38 -19.69 4.92
CA GLN A 48 -23.30 -18.73 5.53
C GLN A 48 -22.47 -17.66 6.26
N VAL A 49 -22.42 -16.45 5.73
CA VAL A 49 -21.91 -15.30 6.47
C VAL A 49 -22.88 -15.02 7.62
N PRO A 50 -22.46 -15.09 8.90
CA PRO A 50 -23.37 -14.89 10.01
C PRO A 50 -23.93 -13.46 9.98
N THR A 51 -25.20 -13.36 9.61
CA THR A 51 -25.97 -12.12 9.69
C THR A 51 -26.67 -12.09 11.04
N SER A 52 -26.48 -10.99 11.78
CA SER A 52 -27.09 -10.60 13.06
C SER A 52 -26.58 -11.25 14.36
N VAL A 53 -25.76 -10.47 15.09
CA VAL A 53 -25.55 -10.58 16.54
C VAL A 53 -26.64 -9.77 17.26
N PRO A 54 -27.35 -10.31 18.27
CA PRO A 54 -28.27 -9.54 19.10
C PRO A 54 -27.53 -8.55 19.99
N ALA A 55 -28.02 -7.31 20.01
CA ALA A 55 -27.49 -6.24 20.83
C ALA A 55 -27.85 -6.42 22.31
N THR A 56 -26.84 -6.57 23.16
CA THR A 56 -26.90 -6.14 24.56
C THR A 56 -25.70 -5.22 24.83
N ASN A 57 -26.03 -3.97 25.19
CA ASN A 57 -25.11 -2.93 25.69
C ASN A 57 -24.78 -3.24 27.18
N PRO A 58 -23.72 -2.72 27.86
CA PRO A 58 -23.10 -1.40 27.68
C PRO A 58 -21.57 -1.31 27.83
N THR A 59 -21.04 -0.10 27.61
CA THR A 59 -19.65 0.38 27.78
C THR A 59 -18.74 0.32 26.55
N GLN A 60 -19.13 1.03 25.49
CA GLN A 60 -18.21 1.43 24.43
C GLN A 60 -17.26 2.52 24.94
N ALA A 61 -15.96 2.21 24.90
CA ALA A 61 -14.91 3.21 24.97
C ALA A 61 -15.14 4.29 23.89
N PRO A 62 -14.74 5.56 24.10
CA PRO A 62 -14.93 6.61 23.10
C PRO A 62 -14.14 6.29 21.83
N ASN A 63 -14.81 5.67 20.87
CA ASN A 63 -14.24 5.39 19.56
C ASN A 63 -14.19 6.75 18.83
N PRO A 64 -13.00 7.31 18.52
CA PRO A 64 -12.90 8.58 17.78
C PRO A 64 -13.44 8.47 16.34
N TYR A 65 -13.84 7.28 15.93
CA TYR A 65 -14.47 6.96 14.65
C TYR A 65 -16.01 6.88 14.72
N GLY A 66 -16.60 7.01 15.92
CA GLY A 66 -18.00 6.68 16.19
C GLY A 66 -18.90 7.89 16.46
N ALA A 67 -18.96 8.84 15.53
CA ALA A 67 -20.04 9.84 15.48
C ALA A 67 -20.02 10.58 14.14
N SER A 68 -20.55 9.95 13.10
CA SER A 68 -21.22 10.61 11.96
C SER A 68 -21.75 9.51 11.06
N GLY A 69 -23.03 9.20 11.25
CA GLY A 69 -23.76 8.27 10.42
C GLY A 69 -24.10 8.89 9.06
N VAL A 70 -24.16 8.02 8.06
CA VAL A 70 -24.81 8.19 6.76
C VAL A 70 -24.16 9.27 5.88
N LEU A 71 -23.72 8.85 4.68
CA LEU A 71 -22.98 9.63 3.68
C LEU A 71 -21.46 9.67 3.95
N GLY A 72 -20.65 9.44 2.91
CA GLY A 72 -19.21 9.14 2.96
C GLY A 72 -18.28 10.18 3.60
N ASP A 73 -18.80 11.22 4.25
CA ASP A 73 -18.04 12.25 4.95
C ASP A 73 -17.64 11.76 6.35
N GLY A 74 -16.59 10.93 6.38
CA GLY A 74 -15.86 10.74 7.63
C GLY A 74 -15.15 11.99 8.11
N PRO A 75 -14.90 12.12 9.42
CA PRO A 75 -14.01 13.16 9.93
C PRO A 75 -12.66 13.06 9.23
N ALA A 76 -12.12 14.21 8.79
CA ALA A 76 -10.82 14.28 8.15
C ALA A 76 -9.73 13.85 9.14
N ILE A 77 -8.87 12.92 8.72
CA ILE A 77 -7.77 12.40 9.54
C ILE A 77 -6.47 13.03 9.07
N LYS A 78 -5.59 13.36 10.01
CA LYS A 78 -4.25 13.86 9.69
C LYS A 78 -3.29 12.69 9.44
N TYR A 79 -2.62 12.74 8.30
CA TYR A 79 -1.57 11.83 7.89
C TYR A 79 -0.26 12.59 7.69
N LEU A 80 0.87 11.88 7.74
CA LEU A 80 2.21 12.39 7.51
C LEU A 80 2.77 11.74 6.24
N CYS A 81 3.32 12.52 5.32
CA CYS A 81 3.96 11.94 4.13
C CYS A 81 5.27 11.22 4.49
N GLY A 82 5.55 10.09 3.84
CA GLY A 82 6.79 9.33 4.06
C GLY A 82 8.07 10.02 3.59
N ASP A 83 7.98 10.88 2.57
CA ASP A 83 9.17 11.49 1.94
C ASP A 83 9.43 12.93 2.42
N CYS A 84 8.37 13.74 2.55
CA CYS A 84 8.51 15.15 2.94
C CYS A 84 8.01 15.47 4.36
N ASN A 85 7.53 14.47 5.11
CA ASN A 85 6.97 14.63 6.45
C ASN A 85 5.85 15.69 6.60
N ALA A 86 5.30 16.19 5.49
CA ALA A 86 4.23 17.17 5.51
C ALA A 86 2.93 16.55 6.06
N SER A 87 2.20 17.33 6.84
CA SER A 87 0.88 16.94 7.35
C SER A 87 -0.20 17.12 6.29
N VAL A 88 -0.88 16.04 5.93
CA VAL A 88 -1.97 16.02 4.94
C VAL A 88 -3.27 15.63 5.63
N MET A 89 -4.31 16.45 5.52
CA MET A 89 -5.66 16.10 5.96
C MET A 89 -6.41 15.42 4.82
N LEU A 90 -6.89 14.21 5.05
CA LEU A 90 -7.62 13.41 4.05
C LEU A 90 -8.96 12.94 4.62
N LYS A 91 -10.04 13.11 3.87
CA LYS A 91 -11.35 12.53 4.20
C LYS A 91 -11.47 11.11 3.68
N ARG A 92 -12.51 10.40 4.14
CA ARG A 92 -12.88 9.10 3.57
C ARG A 92 -13.33 9.31 2.12
N GLY A 93 -12.67 8.65 1.17
CA GLY A 93 -12.99 8.74 -0.26
C GLY A 93 -12.08 9.67 -1.09
N ASP A 94 -11.28 10.52 -0.45
CA ASP A 94 -10.30 11.36 -1.17
C ASP A 94 -9.14 10.51 -1.73
N PRO A 95 -8.58 10.86 -2.90
CA PRO A 95 -7.44 10.15 -3.47
C PRO A 95 -6.16 10.36 -2.62
N ILE A 96 -5.45 9.27 -2.34
CA ILE A 96 -4.22 9.30 -1.54
C ILE A 96 -3.06 9.92 -2.33
N ARG A 97 -2.76 11.20 -2.05
CA ARG A 97 -1.62 11.94 -2.61
C ARG A 97 -1.15 13.00 -1.63
N CYS A 98 0.16 13.15 -1.47
CA CYS A 98 0.74 14.29 -0.78
C CYS A 98 0.59 15.56 -1.63
N LYS A 99 0.15 16.67 -1.02
CA LYS A 99 -0.06 17.96 -1.71
C LYS A 99 1.25 18.66 -2.07
N GLU A 100 2.32 18.38 -1.34
CA GLU A 100 3.63 19.02 -1.53
C GLU A 100 4.50 18.27 -2.55
N CYS A 101 4.61 16.93 -2.43
CA CYS A 101 5.56 16.14 -3.23
C CYS A 101 4.91 15.13 -4.19
N GLY A 102 3.59 14.97 -4.18
CA GLY A 102 2.87 14.04 -5.08
C GLY A 102 3.04 12.54 -4.79
N HIS A 103 3.89 12.16 -3.83
CA HIS A 103 4.05 10.76 -3.41
C HIS A 103 2.79 10.24 -2.72
N ARG A 104 2.56 8.93 -2.81
CA ARG A 104 1.31 8.27 -2.38
C ARG A 104 1.42 7.50 -1.05
N VAL A 105 2.58 7.54 -0.41
CA VAL A 105 2.81 6.90 0.89
C VAL A 105 2.57 7.93 1.99
N LEU A 106 1.51 7.70 2.77
CA LEU A 106 1.15 8.51 3.93
C LEU A 106 1.02 7.60 5.16
N TYR A 107 1.65 8.00 6.26
CA TYR A 107 1.52 7.36 7.57
C TYR A 107 0.45 8.06 8.41
N LYS A 108 -0.22 7.33 9.31
CA LYS A 108 -1.16 7.94 10.25
C LYS A 108 -0.40 8.69 11.35
N GLU A 109 -0.85 9.89 11.72
CA GLU A 109 -0.24 10.64 12.82
C GLU A 109 -0.36 9.89 14.15
N ARG A 110 0.71 9.95 14.97
CA ARG A 110 0.72 9.40 16.33
C ARG A 110 -0.32 10.13 17.19
N THR A 111 -1.06 9.39 18.01
CA THR A 111 -1.96 9.99 18.99
C THR A 111 -1.17 10.68 20.11
N SER A 112 -1.61 11.87 20.53
CA SER A 112 -1.01 12.58 21.69
C SER A 112 -1.39 11.99 23.05
N ARG A 113 -2.29 11.01 23.09
CA ARG A 113 -2.70 10.32 24.32
C ARG A 113 -1.55 9.46 24.84
N MET A 114 -1.30 9.50 26.15
CA MET A 114 -0.29 8.66 26.79
C MET A 114 -0.69 7.18 26.68
N VAL A 115 0.30 6.33 26.43
CA VAL A 115 0.16 4.87 26.34
C VAL A 115 1.06 4.24 27.39
N GLN A 116 0.51 3.34 28.20
CA GLN A 116 1.25 2.61 29.25
C GLN A 116 1.69 1.26 28.68
N PHE A 117 2.97 0.92 28.83
CA PHE A 117 3.52 -0.39 28.47
C PHE A 117 4.10 -1.08 29.71
N GLU A 118 4.06 -2.41 29.74
CA GLU A 118 4.76 -3.26 30.72
C GLU A 118 6.11 -3.71 30.14
N ALA A 119 7.14 -3.83 30.97
CA ALA A 119 8.43 -4.37 30.56
C ALA A 119 8.38 -5.90 30.67
N ARG A 120 8.25 -6.57 29.53
CA ARG A 120 8.36 -8.03 29.39
C ARG A 120 9.53 -8.38 28.49
#